data_AF-A0A0F8VF24-F1
#
_entry.id   AF-A0A0F8VF24-F1
#
_cell.length_a   1.000
_cell.length_b   1.000
_cell.length_c   1.000
_cell.angle_alpha   90.00
_cell.angle_beta   90.00
_cell.angle_gamma   90.00
#
_symmetry.space_group_name_H-M   'P 1'
#
loop_
_entity.id
_entity.type
_entity.pdbx_description
1 polymer ?
#
loop_
_entity_poly.entity_id
_entity_poly.type
_entity_poly.pdbx_seq_one_letter_code
_entity_poly.pdbx_strand_id
1 'polypeptide(L)'
;NYLDEFSKIEIELSEETKSKAINVDLIESFNYLIGINVETMKQVKNNGRAYLIVAGKVKELNVVVIWRSIIDIDYEKDKKYIDKHLIDMEVDLLYVNDRCLVNDCISINSEIRKLIWNN
;
A
#
# COMPACT_ATOMS: atom_id res chain seq x y z
N ASN A 1 -9.89 4.37 -16.44
CA ASN A 1 -8.61 5.10 -16.26
C ASN A 1 -7.91 4.50 -15.03
N TYR A 2 -6.58 4.34 -15.03
CA TYR A 2 -5.78 3.77 -13.91
C TYR A 2 -6.18 4.34 -12.53
N LEU A 3 -6.55 5.63 -12.53
CA LEU A 3 -6.98 6.43 -11.39
C LEU A 3 -8.39 6.07 -10.86
N ASP A 4 -9.20 5.33 -11.62
CA ASP A 4 -10.59 5.04 -11.26
C ASP A 4 -10.71 3.88 -10.26
N GLU A 5 -9.82 2.87 -10.32
CA GLU A 5 -9.92 1.69 -9.44
C GLU A 5 -9.36 1.92 -8.03
N PHE A 6 -8.32 2.75 -7.90
CA PHE A 6 -7.76 3.13 -6.60
C PHE A 6 -8.43 4.35 -5.96
N SER A 7 -9.34 5.01 -6.67
CA SER A 7 -10.19 6.06 -6.08
C SER A 7 -11.06 5.58 -4.90
N LYS A 8 -11.21 4.26 -4.74
CA LYS A 8 -11.99 3.58 -3.70
C LYS A 8 -11.13 2.89 -2.62
N ILE A 9 -9.89 3.31 -2.40
CA ILE A 9 -9.27 3.06 -1.09
C ILE A 9 -9.84 4.13 -0.15
N GLU A 10 -11.09 3.95 0.28
CA GLU A 10 -11.73 4.79 1.29
C GLU A 10 -10.93 4.67 2.59
N ILE A 11 -10.20 5.73 2.93
CA ILE A 11 -9.85 6.04 4.31
C ILE A 11 -10.90 7.07 4.72
N GLU A 12 -11.65 6.82 5.80
CA GLU A 12 -12.59 7.80 6.38
C GLU A 12 -11.84 9.06 6.80
N LEU A 13 -11.78 10.04 5.90
CA LEU A 13 -11.49 11.44 6.20
C LEU A 13 -12.48 12.28 5.38
N SER A 14 -13.64 12.51 6.00
CA SER A 14 -14.65 13.56 5.75
C SER A 14 -14.85 14.14 4.34
N GLU A 15 -16.10 14.00 3.88
CA GLU A 15 -16.86 14.82 2.92
C GLU A 15 -16.48 14.78 1.42
N GLU A 16 -17.30 13.99 0.73
CA GLU A 16 -17.82 14.06 -0.65
C GLU A 16 -17.11 14.99 -1.66
N THR A 17 -16.64 14.34 -2.74
CA THR A 17 -16.24 14.88 -4.07
C THR A 17 -14.80 15.35 -4.29
N LYS A 18 -13.94 15.47 -3.27
CA LYS A 18 -12.48 15.72 -3.43
C LYS A 18 -11.59 14.47 -3.40
N SER A 19 -12.18 13.29 -3.21
CA SER A 19 -11.49 12.04 -2.84
C SER A 19 -10.66 11.36 -3.94
N LYS A 20 -10.82 11.73 -5.21
CA LYS A 20 -10.18 11.01 -6.33
C LYS A 20 -8.71 11.35 -6.57
N ALA A 21 -8.37 12.64 -6.57
CA ALA A 21 -7.00 13.12 -6.79
C ALA A 21 -6.10 12.82 -5.58
N ILE A 22 -6.65 13.03 -4.37
CA ILE A 22 -5.96 12.84 -3.09
C ILE A 22 -5.42 11.40 -2.92
N ASN A 23 -6.10 10.38 -3.48
CA ASN A 23 -5.72 8.98 -3.28
C ASN A 23 -4.48 8.56 -4.09
N VAL A 24 -4.40 9.02 -5.35
CA VAL A 24 -3.24 8.73 -6.22
C VAL A 24 -2.04 9.54 -5.75
N ASP A 25 -2.27 10.80 -5.39
CA ASP A 25 -1.23 11.66 -4.83
C ASP A 25 -0.65 11.06 -3.54
N LEU A 26 -1.44 10.35 -2.72
CA LEU A 26 -0.95 9.69 -1.50
C LEU A 26 -0.01 8.51 -1.80
N ILE A 27 -0.36 7.69 -2.81
CA ILE A 27 0.48 6.55 -3.23
C ILE A 27 1.83 7.06 -3.73
N GLU A 28 1.81 8.07 -4.60
CA GLU A 28 3.03 8.69 -5.13
C GLU A 28 3.83 9.40 -4.03
N SER A 29 3.16 10.17 -3.18
CA SER A 29 3.80 10.90 -2.07
C SER A 29 4.46 9.96 -1.08
N PHE A 30 3.81 8.87 -0.67
CA PHE A 30 4.41 7.93 0.26
C PHE A 30 5.62 7.23 -0.36
N ASN A 31 5.51 6.76 -1.60
CA ASN A 31 6.64 6.13 -2.31
C ASN A 31 7.82 7.11 -2.40
N TYR A 32 7.56 8.38 -2.71
CA TYR A 32 8.57 9.42 -2.71
C TYR A 32 9.20 9.64 -1.31
N LEU A 33 8.38 9.72 -0.26
CA LEU A 33 8.83 9.96 1.12
C LEU A 33 9.72 8.83 1.67
N ILE A 34 9.45 7.57 1.31
CA ILE A 34 10.31 6.46 1.71
C ILE A 34 11.55 6.33 0.82
N GLY A 35 11.65 7.11 -0.26
CA GLY A 35 12.78 7.10 -1.19
C GLY A 35 12.94 5.80 -1.94
N ILE A 36 11.83 5.12 -2.27
CA ILE A 36 11.88 3.85 -3.01
C ILE A 36 12.23 4.09 -4.47
N ASN A 37 13.26 3.39 -4.95
CA ASN A 37 13.50 3.22 -6.38
C ASN A 37 12.61 2.09 -6.89
N VAL A 38 11.52 2.45 -7.56
CA VAL A 38 10.51 1.49 -8.03
C VAL A 38 11.05 0.65 -9.18
N GLU A 39 11.09 -0.66 -9.00
CA GLU A 39 11.47 -1.62 -10.04
C GLU A 39 10.23 -2.18 -10.74
N THR A 40 9.16 -2.43 -9.98
CA THR A 40 7.93 -3.01 -10.51
C THR A 40 6.70 -2.39 -9.84
N MET A 41 5.66 -2.13 -10.63
CA MET A 41 4.34 -1.75 -10.11
C MET A 41 3.27 -2.59 -10.80
N LYS A 42 2.46 -3.31 -10.03
CA LYS A 42 1.43 -4.22 -10.54
C LYS A 42 0.10 -4.02 -9.84
N GLN A 43 -0.96 -4.04 -10.64
CA GLN A 43 -2.32 -4.12 -10.12
C GLN A 43 -2.82 -5.55 -10.23
N VAL A 44 -3.40 -6.05 -9.15
CA VAL A 44 -4.01 -7.38 -9.12
C VAL A 44 -5.34 -7.32 -8.37
N LYS A 45 -6.23 -8.25 -8.70
CA LYS A 45 -7.50 -8.43 -8.00
C LYS A 45 -7.56 -9.81 -7.38
N ASN A 46 -8.04 -9.88 -6.14
CA ASN A 46 -8.32 -11.13 -5.44
C ASN A 46 -9.71 -11.06 -4.83
N ASN A 47 -10.61 -11.95 -5.26
CA ASN A 47 -12.00 -11.98 -4.82
C ASN A 47 -12.70 -10.61 -4.86
N GLY A 48 -12.47 -9.86 -5.94
CA GLY A 48 -13.03 -8.52 -6.13
C GLY A 48 -12.30 -7.39 -5.41
N ARG A 49 -11.34 -7.67 -4.51
CA ARG A 49 -10.50 -6.66 -3.86
C ARG A 49 -9.31 -6.30 -4.73
N ALA A 50 -9.11 -5.02 -4.98
CA ALA A 50 -7.97 -4.48 -5.71
C ALA A 50 -6.75 -4.30 -4.80
N TYR A 51 -5.58 -4.61 -5.35
CA TYR A 51 -4.27 -4.41 -4.74
C TYR A 51 -3.36 -3.69 -5.76
N LEU A 52 -2.66 -2.64 -5.32
CA LEU A 52 -1.49 -2.09 -5.98
C LEU A 52 -0.26 -2.58 -5.22
N ILE A 53 0.63 -3.26 -5.93
CA ILE A 53 1.86 -3.79 -5.37
C ILE A 53 3.00 -3.04 -6.04
N VAL A 54 3.74 -2.28 -5.25
CA VAL A 54 4.93 -1.56 -5.66
C VAL A 54 6.13 -2.28 -5.05
N ALA A 55 7.05 -2.74 -5.88
CA ALA A 55 8.28 -3.41 -5.47
C ALA A 55 9.48 -2.62 -5.98
N GLY A 56 10.52 -2.55 -5.16
CA GLY A 56 11.74 -1.85 -5.51
C GLY A 56 12.72 -1.84 -4.36
N LYS A 57 13.61 -0.85 -4.34
CA LYS A 57 14.68 -0.77 -3.34
C LYS A 57 14.72 0.56 -2.62
N VAL A 58 14.99 0.52 -1.32
CA VAL A 58 15.40 1.67 -0.53
C VAL A 58 16.81 1.39 -0.03
N LYS A 59 17.80 2.09 -0.59
CA LYS A 59 19.22 1.71 -0.46
C LYS A 59 19.41 0.26 -0.96
N GLU A 60 19.91 -0.63 -0.11
CA GLU A 60 20.13 -2.06 -0.43
C GLU A 60 18.96 -2.97 -0.02
N LEU A 61 17.92 -2.43 0.62
CA LEU A 61 16.78 -3.22 1.11
C LEU A 61 15.74 -3.41 0.01
N ASN A 62 15.27 -4.65 -0.15
CA ASN A 62 14.13 -5.01 -0.99
C ASN A 62 12.84 -4.60 -0.27
N VAL A 63 12.13 -3.64 -0.85
CA VAL A 63 10.93 -3.04 -0.26
C VAL A 63 9.72 -3.37 -1.11
N VAL A 64 8.65 -3.81 -0.45
CA VAL A 64 7.33 -3.98 -1.05
C VAL A 64 6.34 -3.07 -0.34
N VAL A 65 5.58 -2.30 -1.13
CA VAL A 65 4.48 -1.47 -0.65
C VAL A 65 3.19 -2.00 -1.26
N ILE A 66 2.23 -2.35 -0.41
CA ILE A 66 0.91 -2.87 -0.81
C ILE A 66 -0.15 -1.85 -0.43
N TRP A 67 -0.82 -1.32 -1.46
CA TRP A 67 -2.06 -0.56 -1.30
C TRP A 67 -3.24 -1.44 -1.63
N ARG A 68 -4.23 -1.51 -0.76
CA ARG A 68 -5.47 -2.25 -0.99
C ARG A 68 -6.67 -1.52 -0.42
N SER A 69 -7.85 -1.82 -0.97
CA SER A 69 -9.11 -1.36 -0.39
C SER A 69 -9.35 -2.01 0.97
N ILE A 70 -9.75 -1.20 1.95
CA ILE A 70 -10.07 -1.64 3.32
C ILE A 70 -11.57 -1.88 3.54
N ILE A 71 -12.39 -1.59 2.53
CA ILE A 71 -13.84 -1.81 2.58
C ILE A 71 -14.10 -3.31 2.72
N ASP A 72 -14.88 -3.69 3.73
CA ASP A 72 -15.26 -5.07 4.05
C ASP A 72 -14.08 -6.05 4.04
N ILE A 73 -12.93 -5.61 4.53
CA ILE A 73 -11.72 -6.42 4.52
C ILE A 73 -11.77 -7.53 5.58
N ASP A 74 -11.60 -8.77 5.11
CA ASP A 74 -11.33 -9.93 5.94
C ASP A 74 -9.81 -10.05 6.07
N TYR A 75 -9.26 -9.56 7.18
CA TYR A 75 -7.82 -9.45 7.40
C TYR A 75 -7.09 -10.81 7.39
N GLU A 76 -7.77 -11.89 7.75
CA GLU A 76 -7.18 -13.24 7.71
C GLU A 76 -7.04 -13.74 6.27
N LYS A 77 -8.04 -13.48 5.41
CA LYS A 77 -7.94 -13.77 3.97
C LYS A 77 -6.94 -12.84 3.27
N ASP A 78 -6.89 -11.58 3.68
CA ASP A 78 -5.91 -10.60 3.19
C ASP A 78 -4.48 -11.05 3.49
N LYS A 79 -4.21 -11.43 4.75
CA LYS A 79 -2.92 -11.99 5.17
C LYS A 79 -2.50 -13.17 4.30
N LYS A 80 -3.39 -14.16 4.14
CA LYS A 80 -3.10 -15.36 3.31
C LYS A 80 -2.80 -15.01 1.86
N TYR A 81 -3.48 -14.00 1.32
CA TYR A 81 -3.25 -13.55 -0.04
C TYR A 81 -1.89 -12.86 -0.18
N ILE A 82 -1.56 -11.95 0.75
CA ILE A 82 -0.27 -11.25 0.75
C ILE A 82 0.87 -12.26 0.96
N ASP A 83 0.79 -13.14 1.97
CA ASP A 83 1.81 -14.18 2.22
C ASP A 83 2.08 -15.01 0.96
N LYS A 84 1.01 -15.41 0.24
CA LYS A 84 1.14 -16.15 -1.02
C LYS A 84 1.82 -15.34 -2.12
N HIS A 85 1.58 -14.03 -2.17
CA HIS A 85 2.21 -13.16 -3.17
C HIS A 85 3.71 -12.97 -2.90
N LEU A 86 4.10 -12.93 -1.62
CA LEU A 86 5.47 -12.68 -1.20
C LEU A 86 6.33 -13.95 -1.11
N ILE A 87 5.74 -15.15 -1.26
CA ILE A 87 6.44 -16.42 -0.99
C ILE A 87 7.72 -16.64 -1.80
N ASP A 88 7.76 -16.12 -3.02
CA ASP A 88 8.90 -16.22 -3.93
C ASP A 88 9.67 -14.89 -4.07
N MET A 89 9.48 -13.97 -3.12
CA MET A 89 10.12 -12.66 -3.09
C MET A 89 11.05 -12.54 -1.89
N GLU A 90 12.24 -11.98 -2.10
CA GLU A 90 13.06 -11.48 -1.00
C GLU A 90 12.50 -10.12 -0.59
N VAL A 91 12.02 -10.02 0.66
CA VAL A 91 11.37 -8.81 1.17
C VAL A 91 11.97 -8.47 2.53
N ASP A 92 12.73 -7.38 2.57
CA ASP A 92 13.32 -6.87 3.80
C ASP A 92 12.32 -5.97 4.56
N LEU A 93 11.54 -5.18 3.82
CA LEU A 93 10.51 -4.30 4.39
C LEU A 93 9.19 -4.41 3.62
N LEU A 94 8.11 -4.65 4.37
CA LEU A 94 6.75 -4.69 3.84
C LEU A 94 5.93 -3.54 4.43
N TYR A 95 5.51 -2.62 3.58
CA TYR A 95 4.56 -1.56 3.93
C TYR A 95 3.17 -1.91 3.42
N VAL A 96 2.15 -1.75 4.27
CA VAL A 96 0.76 -1.97 3.89
C VAL A 96 -0.09 -0.80 4.40
N ASN A 97 -0.98 -0.25 3.57
CA ASN A 97 -1.87 0.80 4.06
C ASN A 97 -2.75 0.26 5.20
N ASP A 98 -3.08 1.05 6.23
CA ASP A 98 -3.92 0.58 7.36
C ASP A 98 -3.42 -0.70 8.10
N ARG A 99 -4.32 -1.53 8.63
CA ARG A 99 -4.02 -2.73 9.43
C ARG A 99 -3.53 -3.88 8.56
N CYS A 100 -2.50 -4.58 9.02
CA CYS A 100 -1.96 -5.75 8.36
C CYS A 100 -1.63 -6.83 9.41
N LEU A 101 -1.89 -8.10 9.06
CA LEU A 101 -1.64 -9.26 9.93
C LEU A 101 -0.43 -10.10 9.47
N VAL A 102 0.20 -9.75 8.35
CA VAL A 102 1.46 -10.38 7.91
C VAL A 102 2.53 -10.07 8.95
N ASN A 103 3.41 -11.03 9.23
CA ASN A 103 4.45 -10.81 10.23
C ASN A 103 5.36 -9.64 9.81
N ASP A 104 5.75 -8.83 10.79
CA ASP A 104 6.68 -7.72 10.63
C ASP A 104 6.27 -6.64 9.61
N CYS A 105 5.01 -6.64 9.16
CA CYS A 105 4.52 -5.61 8.26
C CYS A 105 4.36 -4.27 8.97
N ILE A 106 4.68 -3.21 8.24
CA ILE A 106 4.67 -1.84 8.73
C ILE A 106 3.44 -1.13 8.17
N SER A 107 2.63 -0.56 9.06
CA SER A 107 1.47 0.22 8.64
C SER A 107 1.91 1.56 8.06
N ILE A 108 1.52 1.86 6.81
CA ILE A 108 1.79 3.15 6.18
C ILE A 108 1.17 4.28 7.00
N ASN A 109 -0.02 4.06 7.56
CA ASN A 109 -0.73 5.06 8.36
C ASN A 109 0.06 5.47 9.61
N SER A 110 0.85 4.55 10.21
CA SER A 110 1.73 4.91 11.33
C SER A 110 3.02 5.60 10.89
N GLU A 111 3.57 5.23 9.74
CA GLU A 111 4.86 5.76 9.27
C GLU A 111 4.75 7.11 8.59
N ILE A 112 3.69 7.34 7.81
CA ILE A 112 3.53 8.62 7.08
C ILE A 112 3.48 9.80 8.05
N ARG A 113 2.88 9.60 9.23
CA ARG A 113 2.89 10.58 10.33
C ARG A 113 4.32 10.92 10.75
N LYS A 114 5.15 9.91 11.03
CA LYS A 114 6.56 10.12 11.43
C LYS A 114 7.34 10.86 10.35
N LEU A 115 7.13 10.51 9.08
CA LEU A 115 7.83 11.13 7.95
C LEU A 115 7.42 12.58 7.73
N ILE A 116 6.16 12.94 7.97
CA ILE A 116 5.68 14.32 7.85
C ILE A 116 6.20 15.20 8.99
N TRP A 117 6.27 14.69 10.22
CA TRP A 117 6.70 15.49 11.38
C TRP A 117 8.22 15.55 11.59
N ASN A 118 9.00 14.72 10.89
CA ASN A 118 10.46 14.70 10.98
C ASN A 118 11.20 15.37 9.80
N ASN A 119 10.45 15.93 8.83
CA ASN A 119 10.95 16.72 7.71
C ASN A 119 10.55 18.19 7.87
#